data_AF-A0A7S4PZM6-F1
#
_entry.id   AF-A0A7S4PZM6-F1
#
_cell.length_a   1.000
_cell.length_b   1.000
_cell.length_c   1.000
_cell.angle_alpha   90.00
_cell.angle_beta   90.00
_cell.angle_gamma   90.00
#
_symmetry.space_group_name_H-M   'P 1'
#
loop_
_entity.id
_entity.type
_entity.pdbx_description
1 polymer ?
#
loop_
_entity_poly.entity_id
_entity_poly.type
_entity_poly.pdbx_seq_one_letter_code
_entity_poly.pdbx_strand_id
1 'polypeptide(L)'
;TADAEAAKGWDSEAAAFDPRQFREKAVRDLAWLLQAPPLLTAETGLDLLADPRGPAGAAATAAWLRRLDAEPSVLLEELRGQANVRRLGFYASALTEYWLRHGPNWGTQRLLSSVPLMAPAEAGRQRTAGQLKFVCLRDSEVLHVESSLKFFIDAS
;
A
#
# COMPACT_ATOMS: atom_id res chain seq x y z
N THR A 1 -29.24 -18.19 11.03
CA THR A 1 -29.50 -16.81 11.50
C THR A 1 -28.41 -16.45 12.47
N ALA A 2 -27.73 -15.34 12.18
CA ALA A 2 -26.84 -14.59 13.05
C ALA A 2 -25.76 -15.41 13.76
N ASP A 3 -24.63 -15.65 13.09
CA ASP A 3 -23.35 -15.79 13.78
C ASP A 3 -22.22 -15.24 12.90
N ALA A 4 -21.74 -14.06 13.32
CA ALA A 4 -20.45 -13.44 13.05
C ALA A 4 -20.15 -12.90 11.64
N GLU A 5 -20.93 -11.90 11.22
CA GLU A 5 -20.44 -10.71 10.48
C GLU A 5 -19.41 -9.94 11.34
N ALA A 6 -18.31 -10.59 11.73
CA ALA A 6 -17.28 -9.98 12.54
C ALA A 6 -16.23 -9.31 11.63
N ALA A 7 -16.38 -7.99 11.50
CA ALA A 7 -15.39 -7.02 11.05
C ALA A 7 -14.85 -7.19 9.60
N LYS A 8 -15.73 -6.99 8.61
CA LYS A 8 -15.31 -6.56 7.26
C LYS A 8 -15.14 -5.04 7.26
N GLY A 9 -14.03 -4.56 7.78
CA GLY A 9 -13.71 -3.14 7.85
C GLY A 9 -12.26 -2.94 8.25
N TRP A 10 -11.59 -1.96 7.64
CA TRP A 10 -10.32 -1.47 8.16
C TRP A 10 -10.65 -0.60 9.38
N ASP A 11 -10.62 -1.20 10.57
CA ASP A 11 -10.78 -0.44 11.81
C ASP A 11 -9.45 0.25 12.13
N SER A 12 -9.39 1.56 11.91
CA SER A 12 -8.21 2.40 12.12
C SER A 12 -7.99 2.84 13.57
N GLU A 13 -8.70 2.25 14.54
CA GLU A 13 -8.90 2.84 15.86
C GLU A 13 -7.67 2.88 16.79
N ALA A 14 -6.52 2.36 16.37
CA ALA A 14 -5.26 2.65 17.05
C ALA A 14 -4.13 2.83 16.03
N ALA A 15 -3.70 4.07 15.85
CA ALA A 15 -2.39 4.36 15.28
C ALA A 15 -1.34 3.59 16.10
N ALA A 16 -0.80 2.51 15.53
CA ALA A 16 0.10 1.60 16.24
C ALA A 16 1.43 2.26 16.66
N PHE A 17 1.76 3.41 16.06
CA PHE A 17 2.98 4.17 16.31
C PHE A 17 2.85 5.61 15.77
N ASP A 18 3.45 6.60 16.44
CA ASP A 18 3.52 7.97 15.91
C ASP A 18 4.57 8.05 14.77
N PRO A 19 4.21 8.39 13.51
CA PRO A 19 5.17 8.54 12.41
C PRO A 19 6.27 9.57 12.69
N ARG A 20 6.00 10.58 13.53
CA ARG A 20 6.94 11.66 13.83
C ARG A 20 8.19 11.20 14.57
N GLN A 21 8.15 10.02 15.19
CA GLN A 21 9.26 9.44 15.93
C GLN A 21 10.43 8.99 15.04
N PHE A 22 10.17 8.66 13.76
CA PHE A 22 11.19 8.16 12.84
C PHE A 22 12.04 9.32 12.33
N ARG A 23 13.36 9.21 12.36
CA ARG A 23 14.26 10.30 11.96
C ARG A 23 14.33 10.44 10.45
N GLU A 24 14.28 9.33 9.73
CA GLU A 24 14.42 9.33 8.29
C GLU A 24 13.11 9.64 7.58
N LYS A 25 13.15 10.63 6.68
CA LYS A 25 11.96 11.14 6.01
C LYS A 25 11.21 10.01 5.30
N ALA A 26 11.90 9.15 4.57
CA ALA A 26 11.27 8.07 3.83
C ALA A 26 10.60 7.03 4.73
N VAL A 27 11.17 6.74 5.90
CA VAL A 27 10.58 5.81 6.87
C VAL A 27 9.39 6.44 7.57
N ARG A 28 9.47 7.73 7.92
CA ARG A 28 8.33 8.50 8.45
C ARG A 28 7.18 8.59 7.45
N ASP A 29 7.46 8.85 6.18
CA ASP A 29 6.43 8.92 5.14
C ASP A 29 5.79 7.54 4.91
N LEU A 30 6.60 6.46 4.93
CA LEU A 30 6.07 5.11 4.89
C LEU A 30 5.19 4.79 6.10
N ALA A 31 5.64 5.15 7.30
CA ALA A 31 4.88 4.99 8.54
C ALA A 31 3.54 5.75 8.50
N TRP A 32 3.52 6.92 7.86
CA TRP A 32 2.29 7.68 7.63
C TRP A 32 1.35 6.97 6.64
N LEU A 33 1.88 6.49 5.50
CA LEU A 33 1.11 5.76 4.49
C LEU A 33 0.43 4.51 5.05
N LEU A 34 1.15 3.74 5.88
CA LEU A 34 0.65 2.50 6.45
C LEU A 34 -0.46 2.68 7.50
N GLN A 35 -0.63 3.91 7.99
CA GLN A 35 -1.66 4.31 8.96
C GLN A 35 -2.72 5.21 8.33
N ALA A 36 -2.61 5.54 7.04
CA ALA A 36 -3.64 6.28 6.35
C ALA A 36 -4.95 5.47 6.38
N PRO A 37 -6.09 6.11 6.66
CA PRO A 37 -7.38 5.43 6.56
C PRO A 37 -7.60 5.00 5.10
N PRO A 38 -8.24 3.85 4.85
CA PRO A 38 -8.53 3.44 3.50
C PRO A 38 -9.55 4.39 2.89
N LEU A 39 -9.41 4.60 1.58
CA LEU A 39 -10.35 5.42 0.82
C LEU A 39 -11.62 4.66 0.47
N LEU A 40 -11.52 3.32 0.42
CA LEU A 40 -12.62 2.44 0.15
C LEU A 40 -13.06 1.82 1.47
N THR A 41 -14.36 1.79 1.66
CA THR A 41 -15.00 1.22 2.84
C THR A 41 -15.98 0.13 2.40
N ALA A 42 -16.49 -0.67 3.35
CA ALA A 42 -17.39 -1.78 3.04
C ALA A 42 -18.67 -1.33 2.30
N GLU A 43 -19.08 -0.07 2.49
CA GLU A 43 -20.22 0.57 1.83
C GLU A 43 -20.06 0.67 0.30
N THR A 44 -18.84 0.54 -0.22
CA THR A 44 -18.59 0.53 -1.68
C THR A 44 -19.04 -0.77 -2.35
N GLY A 45 -19.33 -1.82 -1.57
CA GLY A 45 -19.66 -3.15 -2.09
C GLY A 45 -18.48 -3.89 -2.74
N LEU A 46 -17.27 -3.33 -2.64
CA LEU A 46 -16.04 -3.98 -3.08
C LEU A 46 -15.57 -4.97 -2.02
N ASP A 47 -15.00 -6.09 -2.45
CA ASP A 47 -14.34 -7.02 -1.52
C ASP A 47 -12.98 -6.45 -1.14
N LEU A 48 -12.98 -5.66 -0.07
CA LEU A 48 -11.79 -5.05 0.46
C LEU A 48 -11.08 -6.03 1.37
N LEU A 49 -9.77 -6.10 1.21
CA LEU A 49 -8.99 -6.90 2.12
C LEU A 49 -9.03 -6.30 3.53
N ALA A 50 -9.43 -7.10 4.52
CA ALA A 50 -9.24 -6.75 5.92
C ALA A 50 -7.75 -6.52 6.19
N ASP A 51 -7.40 -5.59 7.08
CA ASP A 51 -6.01 -5.40 7.48
C ASP A 51 -5.49 -6.74 8.06
N PRO A 52 -4.54 -7.42 7.40
CA PRO A 52 -4.02 -8.68 7.93
C PRO A 52 -3.25 -8.46 9.24
N ARG A 53 -2.94 -7.20 9.57
CA ARG A 53 -2.23 -6.81 10.78
C ARG A 53 -3.25 -6.67 11.90
N GLY A 54 -3.64 -7.80 12.50
CA GLY A 54 -4.12 -7.78 13.88
C GLY A 54 -3.09 -7.11 14.82
N PRO A 55 -3.36 -6.96 16.13
CA PRO A 55 -2.47 -6.26 17.06
C PRO A 55 -1.00 -6.71 17.03
N ALA A 56 -0.75 -8.01 16.80
CA ALA A 56 0.59 -8.56 16.61
C ALA A 56 1.28 -8.03 15.34
N GLY A 57 0.53 -7.88 14.25
CA GLY A 57 1.04 -7.35 12.99
C GLY A 57 1.40 -5.87 13.07
N ALA A 58 0.63 -5.10 13.84
CA ALA A 58 0.92 -3.70 14.16
C ALA A 58 2.25 -3.55 14.93
N ALA A 59 2.46 -4.34 15.98
CA ALA A 59 3.70 -4.35 16.75
C ALA A 59 4.93 -4.78 15.91
N ALA A 60 4.76 -5.81 15.07
CA ALA A 60 5.81 -6.25 14.15
C ALA A 60 6.16 -5.17 13.11
N THR A 61 5.17 -4.46 12.58
CA THR A 61 5.36 -3.33 11.66
C THR A 61 6.12 -2.20 12.35
N ALA A 62 5.76 -1.84 13.58
CA ALA A 62 6.47 -0.81 14.36
C ALA A 62 7.95 -1.19 14.58
N ALA A 63 8.22 -2.44 14.95
CA ALA A 63 9.58 -2.94 15.15
C ALA A 63 10.39 -2.96 13.85
N TRP A 64 9.75 -3.32 12.73
CA TRP A 64 10.36 -3.29 11.41
C TRP A 64 10.71 -1.86 10.98
N LEU A 65 9.78 -0.90 11.13
CA LEU A 65 10.04 0.51 10.83
C LEU A 65 11.18 1.08 11.67
N ARG A 66 11.28 0.74 12.96
CA ARG A 66 12.42 1.18 13.81
C ARG A 66 13.76 0.66 13.32
N ARG A 67 13.83 -0.60 12.84
CA ARG A 67 15.06 -1.13 12.25
C ARG A 67 15.39 -0.43 10.93
N LEU A 68 14.37 -0.19 10.11
CA LEU A 68 14.53 0.52 8.83
C LEU A 68 14.94 1.98 9.02
N ASP A 69 14.47 2.65 10.09
CA ASP A 69 14.89 4.02 10.43
C ASP A 69 16.35 4.08 10.88
N ALA A 70 16.82 3.04 11.58
CA ALA A 70 18.22 2.92 11.98
C ALA A 70 19.16 2.61 10.80
N GLU A 71 18.68 1.85 9.81
CA GLU A 71 19.42 1.48 8.60
C GLU A 71 18.55 1.64 7.34
N PRO A 72 18.42 2.87 6.81
CA PRO A 72 17.47 3.18 5.73
C PRO A 72 18.03 2.88 4.33
N SER A 73 19.27 2.42 4.21
CA SER A 73 20.01 2.34 2.94
C SER A 73 19.23 1.61 1.84
N VAL A 74 18.68 0.43 2.14
CA VAL A 74 17.93 -0.40 1.19
C VAL A 74 16.68 0.33 0.68
N LEU A 75 15.90 0.96 1.56
CA LEU A 75 14.73 1.75 1.17
C LEU A 75 15.15 2.92 0.26
N LEU A 76 16.19 3.66 0.65
CA LEU A 76 16.64 4.83 -0.10
C LEU A 76 17.20 4.45 -1.47
N GLU A 77 17.89 3.32 -1.58
CA GLU A 77 18.39 2.79 -2.86
C GLU A 77 17.24 2.41 -3.79
N GLU A 78 16.27 1.64 -3.31
CA GLU A 78 15.10 1.27 -4.12
C GLU A 78 14.33 2.51 -4.58
N LEU A 79 14.11 3.49 -3.69
CA LEU A 79 13.46 4.74 -4.06
C LEU A 79 14.23 5.50 -5.14
N ARG A 80 15.57 5.56 -5.07
CA ARG A 80 16.39 6.21 -6.10
C ARG A 80 16.30 5.51 -7.46
N GLY A 81 16.07 4.20 -7.48
CA GLY A 81 15.87 3.42 -8.70
C GLY A 81 14.53 3.66 -9.39
N GLN A 82 13.56 4.29 -8.72
CA GLN A 82 12.20 4.45 -9.23
C GLN A 82 12.06 5.67 -10.15
N ALA A 83 11.46 5.44 -11.32
CA ALA A 83 11.22 6.50 -12.29
C ALA A 83 10.28 7.57 -11.72
N ASN A 84 10.63 8.84 -11.90
CA ASN A 84 9.83 10.00 -11.46
C ASN A 84 9.55 10.06 -9.95
N VAL A 85 10.32 9.38 -9.10
CA VAL A 85 10.10 9.31 -7.64
C VAL A 85 10.04 10.67 -6.94
N ARG A 86 10.54 11.75 -7.54
CA ARG A 86 10.40 13.12 -7.02
C ARG A 86 8.96 13.66 -7.07
N ARG A 87 8.10 13.08 -7.91
CA ARG A 87 6.68 13.43 -7.99
C ARG A 87 5.93 12.67 -6.91
N LEU A 88 5.17 13.39 -6.07
CA LEU A 88 4.54 12.84 -4.87
C LEU A 88 3.74 11.56 -5.09
N GLY A 89 2.95 11.48 -6.17
CA GLY A 89 2.19 10.26 -6.49
C GLY A 89 3.08 9.06 -6.82
N PHE A 90 4.20 9.27 -7.52
CA PHE A 90 5.18 8.22 -7.80
C PHE A 90 5.94 7.83 -6.53
N TYR A 91 6.26 8.80 -5.68
CA TYR A 91 6.88 8.57 -4.38
C TYR A 91 6.05 7.68 -3.48
N ALA A 92 4.77 8.02 -3.28
CA ALA A 92 3.86 7.23 -2.45
C ALA A 92 3.65 5.82 -3.03
N SER A 93 3.56 5.71 -4.35
CA SER A 93 3.51 4.42 -5.05
C SER A 93 4.77 3.59 -4.78
N ALA A 94 5.96 4.19 -4.85
CA ALA A 94 7.22 3.50 -4.60
C ALA A 94 7.35 3.03 -3.13
N LEU A 95 6.92 3.84 -2.17
CA LEU A 95 6.85 3.44 -0.75
C LEU A 95 5.86 2.29 -0.53
N THR A 96 4.71 2.34 -1.20
CA THR A 96 3.71 1.26 -1.16
C THR A 96 4.29 -0.04 -1.73
N GLU A 97 4.98 0.04 -2.87
CA GLU A 97 5.65 -1.11 -3.48
C GLU A 97 6.71 -1.71 -2.54
N TYR A 98 7.54 -0.87 -1.92
CA TYR A 98 8.54 -1.30 -0.96
C TYR A 98 7.91 -2.11 0.19
N TRP A 99 6.80 -1.62 0.75
CA TRP A 99 6.08 -2.34 1.80
C TRP A 99 5.42 -3.62 1.29
N LEU A 100 4.84 -3.64 0.09
CA LEU A 100 4.28 -4.87 -0.48
C LEU A 100 5.36 -5.95 -0.66
N ARG A 101 6.62 -5.56 -0.94
CA ARG A 101 7.74 -6.50 -1.09
C ARG A 101 8.32 -6.96 0.25
N HIS A 102 8.51 -6.04 1.19
CA HIS A 102 9.36 -6.25 2.38
C HIS A 102 8.61 -6.16 3.71
N GLY A 103 7.37 -5.69 3.68
CA GLY A 103 6.54 -5.44 4.86
C GLY A 103 6.26 -6.73 5.63
N PRO A 104 6.38 -6.71 6.97
CA PRO A 104 6.11 -7.89 7.78
C PRO A 104 4.62 -8.22 7.74
N ASN A 105 4.30 -9.52 7.81
CA ASN A 105 2.95 -10.08 7.86
C ASN A 105 2.07 -9.82 6.62
N TRP A 106 2.56 -9.07 5.63
CA TRP A 106 1.84 -8.91 4.36
C TRP A 106 1.98 -10.14 3.46
N GLY A 107 3.14 -10.79 3.44
CA GLY A 107 3.29 -12.13 2.85
C GLY A 107 3.19 -12.20 1.32
N THR A 108 3.52 -11.13 0.58
CA THR A 108 3.53 -11.18 -0.90
C THR A 108 4.46 -12.27 -1.40
N GLN A 109 3.91 -13.20 -2.19
CA GLN A 109 4.67 -14.25 -2.88
C GLN A 109 5.15 -13.78 -4.26
N ARG A 110 4.32 -12.98 -4.95
CA ARG A 110 4.65 -12.37 -6.25
C ARG A 110 4.06 -10.97 -6.33
N LEU A 111 4.78 -10.04 -6.94
CA LEU A 111 4.35 -8.67 -7.16
C LEU A 111 4.59 -8.26 -8.62
N LEU A 112 3.55 -7.76 -9.26
CA LEU A 112 3.61 -7.08 -10.55
C LEU A 112 3.25 -5.61 -10.35
N SER A 113 4.03 -4.73 -10.96
CA SER A 113 3.83 -3.28 -10.90
C SER A 113 3.50 -2.75 -12.30
N SER A 114 2.62 -1.76 -12.39
CA SER A 114 2.22 -1.13 -13.67
C SER A 114 1.68 -2.12 -14.71
N VAL A 115 0.66 -2.90 -14.33
CA VAL A 115 0.08 -3.93 -15.20
C VAL A 115 -0.95 -3.29 -16.16
N PRO A 116 -0.72 -3.27 -17.48
CA PRO A 116 -1.67 -2.71 -18.42
C PRO A 116 -2.93 -3.56 -18.50
N LEU A 117 -4.09 -2.92 -18.45
CA LEU A 117 -5.38 -3.55 -18.75
C LEU A 117 -5.69 -3.36 -20.23
N MET A 118 -5.93 -4.45 -20.93
CA MET A 118 -6.27 -4.44 -22.36
C MET A 118 -7.76 -4.72 -22.52
N ALA A 119 -8.40 -3.96 -23.40
CA ALA A 119 -9.78 -4.20 -23.82
C ALA A 119 -9.86 -4.41 -25.34
N PRO A 120 -10.84 -5.20 -25.81
CA PRO A 120 -11.13 -5.30 -27.23
C PRO A 120 -11.39 -3.92 -27.87
N ALA A 121 -10.88 -3.75 -29.08
CA ALA A 121 -11.15 -2.60 -29.94
C ALA A 121 -11.63 -3.09 -31.33
N GLU A 122 -12.12 -2.17 -32.15
CA GLU A 122 -12.55 -2.47 -33.51
C GLU A 122 -11.41 -3.06 -34.37
N ALA A 123 -11.79 -3.81 -35.40
CA ALA A 123 -10.87 -4.48 -36.32
C ALA A 123 -9.90 -5.49 -35.67
N GLY A 124 -10.32 -6.17 -34.59
CA GLY A 124 -9.54 -7.23 -33.93
C GLY A 124 -8.32 -6.71 -33.15
N ARG A 125 -8.27 -5.40 -32.87
CA ARG A 125 -7.17 -4.75 -32.17
C ARG A 125 -7.44 -4.78 -30.66
N GLN A 126 -6.39 -4.64 -29.85
CA GLN A 126 -6.52 -4.40 -28.41
C GLN A 126 -6.13 -2.95 -28.12
N ARG A 127 -6.85 -2.30 -27.21
CA ARG A 127 -6.49 -0.97 -26.68
C ARG A 127 -6.24 -1.06 -25.19
N THR A 128 -5.35 -0.21 -24.68
CA THR A 128 -5.19 -0.05 -23.23
C THR A 128 -6.44 0.62 -22.66
N ALA A 129 -7.15 -0.09 -21.79
CA ALA A 129 -8.30 0.41 -21.05
C ALA A 129 -7.90 1.10 -19.74
N GLY A 130 -6.71 0.76 -19.22
CA GLY A 130 -6.19 1.32 -17.99
C GLY A 130 -4.89 0.64 -17.58
N GLN A 131 -4.46 0.89 -16.35
CA GLN A 131 -3.28 0.27 -15.77
C GLN A 131 -3.52 0.05 -14.28
N LEU A 132 -3.33 -1.19 -13.82
CA LEU A 132 -3.33 -1.52 -12.40
C LEU A 132 -1.99 -1.10 -11.80
N LYS A 133 -2.01 -0.48 -10.62
CA LYS A 133 -0.77 -0.10 -9.93
C LYS A 133 0.02 -1.31 -9.48
N PHE A 134 -0.60 -2.18 -8.69
CA PHE A 134 0.04 -3.35 -8.12
C PHE A 134 -0.88 -4.56 -8.12
N VAL A 135 -0.40 -5.69 -8.62
CA VAL A 135 -1.08 -6.98 -8.52
C VAL A 135 -0.17 -7.91 -7.73
N CYS A 136 -0.66 -8.45 -6.61
CA CYS A 136 0.10 -9.35 -5.78
C CYS A 136 -0.61 -10.70 -5.57
N LEU A 137 0.20 -11.76 -5.46
CA LEU A 137 -0.25 -13.09 -5.06
C LEU A 137 0.09 -13.28 -3.58
N ARG A 138 -0.91 -13.65 -2.78
CA ARG A 138 -0.76 -13.97 -1.35
C ARG A 138 -1.71 -15.09 -0.98
N ASP A 139 -1.23 -16.15 -0.35
CA ASP A 139 -2.04 -17.26 0.16
C ASP A 139 -3.05 -17.82 -0.87
N SER A 140 -2.66 -17.87 -2.14
CA SER A 140 -3.48 -18.27 -3.30
C SER A 140 -4.53 -17.25 -3.77
N GLU A 141 -4.59 -16.07 -3.17
CA GLU A 141 -5.42 -14.95 -3.60
C GLU A 141 -4.65 -13.97 -4.47
N VAL A 142 -5.30 -13.49 -5.54
CA VAL A 142 -4.78 -12.40 -6.38
C VAL A 142 -5.41 -11.10 -5.92
N LEU A 143 -4.58 -10.21 -5.38
CA LEU A 143 -5.01 -8.94 -4.83
C LEU A 143 -4.55 -7.80 -5.73
N HIS A 144 -5.48 -6.90 -6.00
CA HIS A 144 -5.19 -5.62 -6.63
C HIS A 144 -5.03 -4.56 -5.54
N VAL A 145 -3.87 -3.88 -5.52
CA VAL A 145 -3.59 -2.80 -4.57
C VAL A 145 -3.47 -1.49 -5.32
N GLU A 146 -4.35 -0.55 -4.95
CA GLU A 146 -4.35 0.82 -5.46
C GLU A 146 -3.94 1.81 -4.37
N SER A 147 -3.12 2.78 -4.76
CA SER A 147 -2.78 3.93 -3.92
C SER A 147 -3.27 5.18 -4.62
N SER A 148 -4.39 5.73 -4.15
CA SER A 148 -5.02 6.93 -4.72
C SER A 148 -4.84 8.13 -3.80
N LEU A 149 -3.60 8.56 -3.58
CA LEU A 149 -3.35 9.77 -2.81
C LEU A 149 -3.36 11.01 -3.71
N LYS A 150 -4.34 11.89 -3.48
CA LYS A 150 -4.36 13.24 -4.04
C LYS A 150 -4.20 14.23 -2.89
N PHE A 151 -3.03 14.86 -2.82
CA PHE A 151 -2.80 15.95 -1.89
C PHE A 151 -3.17 17.26 -2.57
N PHE A 152 -4.04 18.03 -1.91
CA PHE A 152 -4.29 19.41 -2.25
C PHE A 152 -3.55 20.26 -1.21
N ILE A 153 -2.64 21.11 -1.67
CA ILE A 153 -2.10 22.17 -0.82
C ILE A 153 -3.12 23.30 -0.91
N ASP A 154 -3.80 23.58 0.19
CA ASP A 154 -4.47 24.87 0.35
C ASP A 154 -3.39 25.88 0.71
N ALA A 155 -3.18 26.86 -0.16
CA ALA A 155 -2.32 28.00 0.12
C ALA A 155 -3.19 29.07 0.80
N SER A 156 -3.59 28.79 2.04
CA SER A 156 -4.27 29.74 2.93
C SER A 156 -3.27 30.50 3.78
#